data_AF-A0A1I1CSE9-F1
#
_entry.id   AF-A0A1I1CSE9-F1
#
_cell.length_a   1.000
_cell.length_b   1.000
_cell.length_c   1.000
_cell.angle_alpha   90.00
_cell.angle_beta   90.00
_cell.angle_gamma   90.00
#
_symmetry.space_group_name_H-M   'P 1'
#
loop_
_entity.id
_entity.type
_entity.pdbx_description
1 polymer ?
#
loop_
_entity_poly.entity_id
_entity_poly.type
_entity_poly.pdbx_seq_one_letter_code
_entity_poly.pdbx_strand_id
1 'polypeptide(L)'
;MPERTPSPLLDALSSRVVVADGAMGTALQAHDLSLDDFAGLEGCNEILNVTRPDVVRGIHRGYLAAGADAIETNTFGANFANLAEYDIADRIHELSESGARLAREVADEFATPERPRFVLGSVGPGTKLPTLGHAPFATLRDAYAEEVRGLLAGGVDAVLVETTQDILQTKASIIGAHRAMTAAGRRVPVIASITVETTGTMLLGTEVGAALAALEPLGVDVIGLNCATGPAEMSEHLRQLSQQARVPLSVMPNAGLPELGPNGAVYPLGPEGLADALSGFVREFGVGLVGGCCGTTDEHIRQLAEAVADLRPKPRDPRPEPGVSSLYQAVPFAQDASVLVIGERTNANGSKAFREAMLEGRIDDCVEIAKAQTRDGAHLLDLCVDYVGRDGAADMAELATRLAT
;
A
#
# COMPACT_ATOMS: atom_id res chain seq x y z
N MET A 1 4.44 20.00 12.02
CA MET A 1 4.17 18.56 11.81
C MET A 1 2.89 18.24 12.56
N PRO A 2 1.95 17.47 12.00
CA PRO A 2 0.81 17.00 12.79
C PRO A 2 1.34 16.29 14.04
N GLU A 3 0.64 16.42 15.17
CA GLU A 3 1.02 15.72 16.41
C GLU A 3 1.11 14.21 16.13
N ARG A 4 2.25 13.62 16.51
CA ARG A 4 2.52 12.19 16.34
C ARG A 4 1.47 11.42 17.13
N THR A 5 0.74 10.51 16.48
CA THR A 5 -0.22 9.65 17.18
C THR A 5 0.53 8.85 18.24
N PRO A 6 0.14 8.91 19.52
CA PRO A 6 0.66 7.98 20.53
C PRO A 6 0.39 6.55 20.05
N SER A 7 1.44 5.79 19.77
CA SER A 7 1.32 4.44 19.23
C SER A 7 2.49 3.59 19.71
N PRO A 8 2.21 2.50 20.47
CA PRO A 8 3.25 1.55 20.88
C PRO A 8 4.07 0.99 19.71
N LEU A 9 3.45 0.83 18.52
CA LEU A 9 4.15 0.41 17.32
C LEU A 9 5.16 1.48 16.84
N LEU A 10 4.74 2.74 16.74
CA LEU A 10 5.65 3.83 16.31
C LEU A 10 6.78 4.08 17.32
N ASP A 11 6.53 3.83 18.60
CA ASP A 11 7.55 3.87 19.65
C ASP A 11 8.53 2.70 19.51
N ALA A 12 8.04 1.49 19.24
CA ALA A 12 8.89 0.33 18.94
C ALA A 12 9.79 0.58 17.71
N LEU A 13 9.21 1.04 16.59
CA LEU A 13 9.95 1.36 15.36
C LEU A 13 11.04 2.43 15.56
N SER A 14 10.89 3.30 16.55
CA SER A 14 11.90 4.32 16.87
C SER A 14 13.06 3.80 17.72
N SER A 15 12.89 2.65 18.38
CA SER A 15 13.84 2.13 19.36
C SER A 15 14.51 0.83 18.93
N ARG A 16 13.86 0.01 18.10
CA ARG A 16 14.33 -1.30 17.65
C ARG A 16 13.76 -1.63 16.27
N VAL A 17 14.28 -2.71 15.67
CA VAL A 17 13.65 -3.32 14.50
C VAL A 17 12.39 -4.07 14.96
N VAL A 18 11.29 -3.91 14.23
CA VAL A 18 10.05 -4.69 14.39
C VAL A 18 10.01 -5.73 13.28
N VAL A 19 9.88 -7.00 13.66
CA VAL A 19 9.76 -8.11 12.70
C VAL A 19 8.28 -8.42 12.47
N ALA A 20 7.78 -8.17 11.26
CA ALA A 20 6.49 -8.65 10.79
C ALA A 20 6.58 -10.11 10.34
N ASP A 21 5.43 -10.74 10.11
CA ASP A 21 5.31 -12.13 9.70
C ASP A 21 5.63 -12.36 8.21
N GLY A 22 5.33 -13.57 7.74
CA GLY A 22 5.45 -14.00 6.35
C GLY A 22 4.08 -14.10 5.65
N ALA A 23 4.02 -14.83 4.54
CA ALA A 23 2.80 -14.90 3.75
C ALA A 23 1.69 -15.80 4.33
N MET A 24 0.57 -15.17 4.70
CA MET A 24 -0.70 -15.83 5.02
C MET A 24 -1.21 -16.71 3.87
N GLY A 25 -1.25 -16.19 2.64
CA GLY A 25 -1.81 -16.91 1.49
C GLY A 25 -1.07 -18.22 1.18
N THR A 26 0.26 -18.20 1.14
CA THR A 26 1.05 -19.42 0.90
C THR A 26 1.00 -20.37 2.09
N ALA A 27 0.87 -19.86 3.32
CA ALA A 27 0.69 -20.69 4.50
C ALA A 27 -0.66 -21.43 4.45
N LEU A 28 -1.75 -20.76 4.08
CA LEU A 28 -3.07 -21.38 3.87
C LEU A 28 -3.04 -22.48 2.80
N GLN A 29 -2.33 -22.25 1.69
CA GLN A 29 -2.17 -23.25 0.62
C GLN A 29 -1.43 -24.52 1.06
N ALA A 30 -0.66 -24.47 2.15
CA ALA A 30 0.01 -25.65 2.72
C ALA A 30 -0.92 -26.53 3.58
N HIS A 31 -2.13 -26.06 3.88
CA HIS A 31 -3.16 -26.84 4.57
C HIS A 31 -4.07 -27.56 3.56
N ASP A 32 -4.49 -28.77 3.93
CA ASP A 32 -5.46 -29.55 3.16
C ASP A 32 -6.88 -29.01 3.40
N LEU A 33 -7.19 -27.88 2.74
CA LEU A 33 -8.48 -27.21 2.80
C LEU A 33 -9.35 -27.63 1.61
N SER A 34 -10.57 -28.06 1.91
CA SER A 34 -11.58 -28.45 0.92
C SER A 34 -12.47 -27.27 0.52
N LEU A 35 -13.23 -27.41 -0.56
CA LEU A 35 -14.21 -26.40 -0.97
C LEU A 35 -15.27 -26.11 0.12
N ASP A 36 -15.63 -27.12 0.91
CA ASP A 36 -16.58 -26.98 2.02
C ASP A 36 -16.02 -26.07 3.12
N ASP A 37 -14.70 -26.11 3.36
CA ASP A 37 -14.02 -25.21 4.29
C ASP A 37 -14.12 -23.74 3.83
N PHE A 38 -14.16 -23.51 2.51
CA PHE A 38 -14.39 -22.19 1.93
C PHE A 38 -15.87 -21.81 1.83
N ALA A 39 -16.80 -22.62 2.37
CA ALA A 39 -18.24 -22.46 2.19
C ALA A 39 -18.68 -22.33 0.72
N GLY A 40 -17.98 -23.03 -0.19
CA GLY A 40 -18.22 -22.95 -1.63
C GLY A 40 -17.59 -21.74 -2.34
N LEU A 41 -16.89 -20.87 -1.61
CA LEU A 41 -16.23 -19.67 -2.14
C LEU A 41 -14.74 -19.92 -2.40
N GLU A 42 -14.44 -20.78 -3.37
CA GLU A 42 -13.07 -21.23 -3.66
C GLU A 42 -12.10 -20.06 -3.83
N GLY A 43 -11.01 -20.07 -3.08
CA GLY A 43 -9.96 -19.04 -3.14
C GLY A 43 -10.25 -17.76 -2.34
N CYS A 44 -11.44 -17.60 -1.76
CA CYS A 44 -11.73 -16.47 -0.86
C CYS A 44 -11.12 -16.75 0.53
N ASN A 45 -9.84 -16.46 0.72
CA ASN A 45 -9.14 -16.73 1.98
C ASN A 45 -9.78 -16.04 3.19
N GLU A 46 -10.42 -14.89 2.99
CA GLU A 46 -11.08 -14.12 4.05
C GLU A 46 -12.24 -14.89 4.69
N ILE A 47 -12.91 -15.79 3.95
CA ILE A 47 -14.00 -16.60 4.49
C ILE A 47 -13.54 -17.52 5.63
N LEU A 48 -12.25 -17.92 5.59
CA LEU A 48 -11.63 -18.80 6.57
C LEU A 48 -11.54 -18.15 7.95
N ASN A 49 -11.65 -16.82 8.03
CA ASN A 49 -11.79 -16.12 9.32
C ASN A 49 -13.04 -16.54 10.09
N VAL A 50 -14.06 -17.06 9.40
CA VAL A 50 -15.32 -17.52 10.01
C VAL A 50 -15.43 -19.03 9.96
N THR A 51 -15.07 -19.65 8.84
CA THR A 51 -15.28 -21.10 8.62
C THR A 51 -14.17 -21.97 9.20
N ARG A 52 -12.91 -21.51 9.16
CA ARG A 52 -11.72 -22.21 9.66
C ARG A 52 -10.82 -21.33 10.53
N PRO A 53 -11.37 -20.74 11.61
CA PRO A 53 -10.59 -19.86 12.49
C PRO A 53 -9.53 -20.63 13.28
N ASP A 54 -9.60 -21.96 13.34
CA ASP A 54 -8.54 -22.82 13.87
C ASP A 54 -7.25 -22.75 13.02
N VAL A 55 -7.39 -22.76 11.70
CA VAL A 55 -6.27 -22.72 10.76
C VAL A 55 -5.60 -21.35 10.78
N VAL A 56 -6.39 -20.28 10.66
CA VAL A 56 -5.89 -18.90 10.69
C VAL A 56 -5.13 -18.61 11.99
N ARG A 57 -5.68 -19.00 13.15
CA ARG A 57 -4.94 -18.88 14.43
C ARG A 57 -3.67 -19.72 14.45
N GLY A 58 -3.70 -20.92 13.87
CA GLY A 58 -2.52 -21.79 13.76
C GLY A 58 -1.36 -21.11 13.04
N ILE A 59 -1.65 -20.45 11.91
CA ILE A 59 -0.66 -19.71 11.12
C ILE A 59 -0.09 -18.53 11.92
N HIS A 60 -0.94 -17.70 12.54
CA HIS A 60 -0.48 -16.61 13.40
C HIS A 60 0.43 -17.10 14.54
N ARG A 61 0.07 -18.23 15.18
CA ARG A 61 0.90 -18.84 16.24
C ARG A 61 2.26 -19.28 15.70
N GLY A 62 2.31 -19.83 14.48
CA GLY A 62 3.56 -20.22 13.81
C GLY A 62 4.54 -19.05 13.71
N TYR A 63 4.10 -17.94 13.13
CA TYR A 63 4.94 -16.76 12.97
C TYR A 63 5.34 -16.09 14.30
N LEU A 64 4.42 -16.02 15.27
CA LEU A 64 4.74 -15.47 16.60
C LEU A 64 5.71 -16.35 17.38
N ALA A 65 5.59 -17.67 17.26
CA ALA A 65 6.53 -18.63 17.85
C ALA A 65 7.90 -18.59 17.16
N ALA A 66 7.93 -18.30 15.85
CA ALA A 66 9.16 -18.08 15.10
C ALA A 66 9.87 -16.78 15.51
N GLY A 67 9.19 -15.83 16.16
CA GLY A 67 9.81 -14.63 16.71
C GLY A 67 9.33 -13.31 16.11
N ALA A 68 8.27 -13.34 15.28
CA ALA A 68 7.60 -12.13 14.83
C ALA A 68 7.12 -11.27 16.02
N ASP A 69 7.25 -9.96 15.86
CA ASP A 69 6.70 -8.95 16.76
C ASP A 69 5.33 -8.46 16.29
N ALA A 70 5.07 -8.52 14.99
CA ALA A 70 3.83 -8.09 14.37
C ALA A 70 3.31 -9.19 13.44
N ILE A 71 1.98 -9.34 13.37
CA ILE A 71 1.31 -10.25 12.43
C ILE A 71 0.28 -9.50 11.61
N GLU A 72 0.19 -9.83 10.33
CA GLU A 72 -0.84 -9.33 9.42
C GLU A 72 -2.15 -10.09 9.62
N THR A 73 -3.28 -9.39 9.56
CA THR A 73 -4.61 -10.03 9.57
C THR A 73 -4.88 -10.76 8.26
N ASN A 74 -5.61 -11.87 8.28
CA ASN A 74 -6.07 -12.56 7.07
C ASN A 74 -7.24 -11.79 6.40
N THR A 75 -6.98 -10.57 5.95
CA THR A 75 -7.99 -9.63 5.44
C THR A 75 -7.58 -8.94 4.14
N PHE A 76 -6.48 -9.36 3.52
CA PHE A 76 -5.95 -8.77 2.29
C PHE A 76 -7.02 -8.56 1.20
N GLY A 77 -7.89 -9.56 1.01
CA GLY A 77 -8.98 -9.55 0.04
C GLY A 77 -10.33 -9.05 0.58
N ALA A 78 -10.41 -8.51 1.80
CA ALA A 78 -11.66 -8.04 2.41
C ALA A 78 -12.10 -6.68 1.87
N ASN A 79 -12.07 -6.52 0.54
CA ASN A 79 -12.36 -5.29 -0.17
C ASN A 79 -13.46 -5.51 -1.22
N PHE A 80 -13.99 -4.40 -1.77
CA PHE A 80 -15.09 -4.45 -2.74
C PHE A 80 -14.76 -5.24 -4.00
N ALA A 81 -13.56 -5.07 -4.55
CA ALA A 81 -13.18 -5.70 -5.81
C ALA A 81 -13.22 -7.22 -5.70
N ASN A 82 -12.64 -7.76 -4.64
CA ASN A 82 -12.51 -9.21 -4.45
C ASN A 82 -13.83 -9.83 -3.98
N LEU A 83 -14.46 -9.27 -2.93
CA LEU A 83 -15.69 -9.87 -2.39
C LEU A 83 -16.90 -9.72 -3.31
N ALA A 84 -16.88 -8.79 -4.26
CA ALA A 84 -17.89 -8.71 -5.31
C ALA A 84 -17.80 -9.86 -6.33
N GLU A 85 -16.63 -10.47 -6.53
CA GLU A 85 -16.49 -11.65 -7.41
C GLU A 85 -17.18 -12.89 -6.81
N TYR A 86 -17.44 -12.86 -5.51
CA TYR A 86 -18.13 -13.90 -4.74
C TYR A 86 -19.56 -13.51 -4.33
N ASP A 87 -20.09 -12.37 -4.80
CA ASP A 87 -21.40 -11.82 -4.42
C ASP A 87 -21.60 -11.63 -2.90
N ILE A 88 -20.52 -11.33 -2.16
CA ILE A 88 -20.52 -11.13 -0.69
C ILE A 88 -19.86 -9.81 -0.26
N ALA A 89 -19.92 -8.78 -1.11
CA ALA A 89 -19.37 -7.47 -0.81
C ALA A 89 -19.99 -6.80 0.44
N ASP A 90 -21.19 -7.21 0.85
CA ASP A 90 -21.84 -6.80 2.09
C ASP A 90 -21.15 -7.34 3.35
N ARG A 91 -20.28 -8.35 3.22
CA ARG A 91 -19.56 -8.99 4.33
C ARG A 91 -18.17 -8.42 4.61
N ILE A 92 -17.76 -7.36 3.90
CA ILE A 92 -16.46 -6.68 4.12
C ILE A 92 -16.20 -6.45 5.62
N HIS A 93 -17.12 -5.75 6.29
CA HIS A 93 -16.95 -5.39 7.70
C HIS A 93 -16.81 -6.62 8.62
N GLU A 94 -17.66 -7.62 8.42
CA GLU A 94 -17.71 -8.85 9.22
C GLU A 94 -16.40 -9.64 9.10
N LEU A 95 -15.93 -9.87 7.86
CA LEU A 95 -14.74 -10.66 7.61
C LEU A 95 -13.47 -9.94 8.10
N SER A 96 -13.42 -8.61 7.96
CA SER A 96 -12.33 -7.78 8.50
C SER A 96 -12.30 -7.80 10.02
N GLU A 97 -13.45 -7.67 10.69
CA GLU A 97 -13.54 -7.75 12.14
C GLU A 97 -13.12 -9.12 12.66
N SER A 98 -13.61 -10.20 12.03
CA SER A 98 -13.25 -11.56 12.43
C SER A 98 -11.75 -11.80 12.28
N GLY A 99 -11.17 -11.46 11.12
CA GLY A 99 -9.72 -11.63 10.88
C GLY A 99 -8.86 -10.84 11.87
N ALA A 100 -9.22 -9.59 12.16
CA ALA A 100 -8.55 -8.78 13.16
C ALA A 100 -8.66 -9.34 14.58
N ARG A 101 -9.83 -9.85 14.96
CA ARG A 101 -10.04 -10.45 16.27
C ARG A 101 -9.21 -11.72 16.45
N LEU A 102 -9.15 -12.60 15.45
CA LEU A 102 -8.32 -13.80 15.49
C LEU A 102 -6.84 -13.46 15.71
N ALA A 103 -6.31 -12.49 14.95
CA ALA A 103 -4.94 -12.04 15.10
C ALA A 103 -4.70 -11.42 16.48
N ARG A 104 -5.62 -10.58 16.98
CA ARG A 104 -5.51 -9.93 18.31
C ARG A 104 -5.47 -10.94 19.44
N GLU A 105 -6.38 -11.92 19.44
CA GLU A 105 -6.41 -13.01 20.42
C GLU A 105 -5.06 -13.74 20.47
N VAL A 106 -4.52 -14.12 19.32
CA VAL A 106 -3.23 -14.85 19.26
C VAL A 106 -2.07 -13.93 19.64
N ALA A 107 -2.05 -12.67 19.22
CA ALA A 107 -1.03 -11.71 19.62
C ALA A 107 -1.03 -11.52 21.15
N ASP A 108 -2.20 -11.49 21.81
CA ASP A 108 -2.31 -11.41 23.27
C ASP A 108 -1.76 -12.65 23.99
N GLU A 109 -1.88 -13.85 23.40
CA GLU A 109 -1.28 -15.08 23.94
C GLU A 109 0.26 -15.00 24.04
N PHE A 110 0.91 -14.26 23.14
CA PHE A 110 2.37 -14.16 23.03
C PHE A 110 2.95 -12.84 23.58
N ALA A 111 2.10 -11.87 23.90
CA ALA A 111 2.53 -10.57 24.39
C ALA A 111 3.07 -10.66 25.83
N THR A 112 4.20 -9.99 26.08
CA THR A 112 4.69 -9.73 27.43
C THR A 112 4.76 -8.21 27.69
N PRO A 113 4.80 -7.76 28.96
CA PRO A 113 4.94 -6.33 29.25
C PRO A 113 6.16 -5.68 28.59
N GLU A 114 7.25 -6.42 28.43
CA GLU A 114 8.50 -5.96 27.82
C GLU A 114 8.51 -6.08 26.30
N ARG A 115 7.71 -6.99 25.74
CA ARG A 115 7.67 -7.29 24.31
C ARG A 115 6.22 -7.46 23.85
N PRO A 116 5.50 -6.35 23.58
CA PRO A 116 4.16 -6.43 23.03
C PRO A 116 4.16 -7.12 21.66
N ARG A 117 2.99 -7.59 21.24
CA ARG A 117 2.73 -8.09 19.89
C ARG A 117 1.71 -7.19 19.21
N PHE A 118 1.99 -6.88 17.95
CA PHE A 118 1.21 -5.94 17.17
C PHE A 118 0.38 -6.67 16.12
N VAL A 119 -0.84 -6.20 15.90
CA VAL A 119 -1.68 -6.67 14.81
C VAL A 119 -1.73 -5.61 13.71
N LEU A 120 -1.28 -5.96 12.51
CA LEU A 120 -1.32 -5.12 11.33
C LEU A 120 -2.56 -5.50 10.52
N GLY A 121 -3.52 -4.58 10.42
CA GLY A 121 -4.72 -4.77 9.60
C GLY A 121 -4.38 -4.72 8.12
N SER A 122 -4.23 -5.88 7.47
CA SER A 122 -3.93 -6.02 6.05
C SER A 122 -5.09 -5.50 5.20
N VAL A 123 -4.79 -4.55 4.31
CA VAL A 123 -5.71 -3.94 3.34
C VAL A 123 -5.07 -4.03 1.96
N GLY A 124 -5.48 -5.02 1.18
CA GLY A 124 -4.96 -5.26 -0.16
C GLY A 124 -5.58 -4.36 -1.24
N PRO A 125 -4.98 -4.32 -2.44
CA PRO A 125 -5.44 -3.46 -3.54
C PRO A 125 -6.75 -3.96 -4.16
N GLY A 126 -7.01 -5.27 -4.13
CA GLY A 126 -8.06 -5.87 -4.95
C GLY A 126 -7.82 -5.72 -6.46
N THR A 127 -8.79 -6.11 -7.28
CA THR A 127 -8.62 -6.24 -8.75
C THR A 127 -9.02 -5.01 -9.58
N LYS A 128 -9.66 -4.00 -8.99
CA LYS A 128 -10.17 -2.82 -9.72
C LYS A 128 -9.22 -1.63 -9.61
N LEU A 129 -8.74 -1.17 -10.77
CA LEU A 129 -7.83 -0.02 -10.93
C LEU A 129 -8.64 1.25 -11.29
N PRO A 130 -8.88 2.19 -10.36
CA PRO A 130 -9.64 3.41 -10.63
C PRO A 130 -8.97 4.30 -11.68
N THR A 131 -7.64 4.29 -11.80
CA THR A 131 -6.93 5.05 -12.85
C THR A 131 -7.29 4.58 -14.25
N LEU A 132 -7.61 3.29 -14.43
CA LEU A 132 -8.09 2.72 -15.69
C LEU A 132 -9.61 2.73 -15.83
N GLY A 133 -10.34 3.34 -14.89
CA GLY A 133 -11.80 3.41 -14.90
C GLY A 133 -12.51 2.09 -14.57
N HIS A 134 -11.81 1.09 -14.00
CA HIS A 134 -12.42 -0.20 -13.66
C HIS A 134 -13.50 -0.10 -12.56
N ALA A 135 -13.36 0.89 -11.66
CA ALA A 135 -14.36 1.21 -10.65
C ALA A 135 -14.24 2.68 -10.23
N PRO A 136 -15.33 3.33 -9.78
CA PRO A 136 -15.27 4.70 -9.28
C PRO A 136 -14.41 4.79 -8.01
N PHE A 137 -13.56 5.83 -7.94
CA PHE A 137 -12.73 6.12 -6.76
C PHE A 137 -13.55 6.15 -5.45
N ALA A 138 -14.73 6.78 -5.48
CA ALA A 138 -15.59 6.89 -4.30
C ALA A 138 -16.08 5.51 -3.80
N THR A 139 -16.44 4.61 -4.71
CA THR A 139 -16.87 3.25 -4.37
C THR A 139 -15.76 2.49 -3.67
N LEU A 140 -14.55 2.53 -4.21
CA LEU A 140 -13.39 1.86 -3.59
C LEU A 140 -13.06 2.46 -2.23
N ARG A 141 -12.97 3.80 -2.13
CA ARG A 141 -12.70 4.51 -0.87
C ARG A 141 -13.71 4.14 0.23
N ASP A 142 -14.99 4.10 -0.11
CA ASP A 142 -16.04 3.83 0.89
C ASP A 142 -16.01 2.36 1.32
N ALA A 143 -15.68 1.42 0.42
CA ALA A 143 -15.46 0.03 0.77
C ALA A 143 -14.23 -0.19 1.66
N TYR A 144 -13.09 0.47 1.37
CA TYR A 144 -11.93 0.44 2.26
C TYR A 144 -12.24 1.04 3.63
N ALA A 145 -13.16 2.02 3.70
CA ALA A 145 -13.62 2.52 4.99
C ALA A 145 -14.44 1.47 5.77
N GLU A 146 -15.26 0.63 5.11
CA GLU A 146 -15.94 -0.49 5.75
C GLU A 146 -14.95 -1.53 6.31
N GLU A 147 -13.96 -1.90 5.51
CA GLU A 147 -12.89 -2.83 5.87
C GLU A 147 -12.15 -2.33 7.12
N VAL A 148 -11.67 -1.09 7.09
CA VAL A 148 -10.94 -0.50 8.22
C VAL A 148 -11.83 -0.34 9.45
N ARG A 149 -13.15 -0.09 9.30
CA ARG A 149 -14.06 -0.12 10.46
C ARG A 149 -14.11 -1.51 11.10
N GLY A 150 -14.12 -2.58 10.30
CA GLY A 150 -14.04 -3.95 10.80
C GLY A 150 -12.72 -4.22 11.51
N LEU A 151 -11.60 -3.86 10.89
CA LEU A 151 -10.26 -3.98 11.48
C LEU A 151 -10.15 -3.24 12.84
N LEU A 152 -10.65 -2.00 12.91
CA LEU A 152 -10.67 -1.23 14.15
C LEU A 152 -11.55 -1.87 15.23
N ALA A 153 -12.69 -2.45 14.86
CA ALA A 153 -13.55 -3.19 15.80
C ALA A 153 -12.86 -4.46 16.32
N GLY A 154 -12.12 -5.16 15.47
CA GLY A 154 -11.36 -6.36 15.82
C GLY A 154 -10.06 -6.09 16.61
N GLY A 155 -9.65 -4.83 16.75
CA GLY A 155 -8.56 -4.46 17.67
C GLY A 155 -7.17 -4.30 17.05
N VAL A 156 -7.06 -4.01 15.75
CA VAL A 156 -5.73 -3.82 15.10
C VAL A 156 -4.92 -2.68 15.72
N ASP A 157 -3.60 -2.78 15.68
CA ASP A 157 -2.65 -1.78 16.18
C ASP A 157 -2.18 -0.82 15.09
N ALA A 158 -2.33 -1.18 13.82
CA ALA A 158 -2.09 -0.35 12.64
C ALA A 158 -2.93 -0.83 11.45
N VAL A 159 -3.10 0.03 10.45
CA VAL A 159 -3.66 -0.33 9.14
C VAL A 159 -2.50 -0.41 8.14
N LEU A 160 -2.36 -1.56 7.48
CA LEU A 160 -1.35 -1.82 6.46
C LEU A 160 -2.03 -1.82 5.09
N VAL A 161 -1.94 -0.69 4.38
CA VAL A 161 -2.32 -0.59 2.98
C VAL A 161 -1.17 -1.12 2.15
N GLU A 162 -1.29 -2.34 1.63
CA GLU A 162 -0.16 -3.10 1.07
C GLU A 162 -0.37 -3.58 -0.35
N THR A 163 0.73 -3.99 -0.99
CA THR A 163 0.76 -4.55 -2.35
C THR A 163 0.11 -3.61 -3.38
N THR A 164 0.12 -2.30 -3.12
CA THR A 164 -0.64 -1.37 -3.97
C THR A 164 0.05 -1.11 -5.30
N GLN A 165 -0.72 -1.19 -6.38
CA GLN A 165 -0.26 -1.17 -7.78
C GLN A 165 -0.71 0.06 -8.57
N ASP A 166 -1.77 0.73 -8.11
CA ASP A 166 -2.32 1.97 -8.67
C ASP A 166 -2.36 3.04 -7.58
N ILE A 167 -1.64 4.15 -7.78
CA ILE A 167 -1.54 5.20 -6.77
C ILE A 167 -2.89 5.82 -6.43
N LEU A 168 -3.83 5.91 -7.38
CA LEU A 168 -5.15 6.46 -7.11
C LEU A 168 -5.98 5.53 -6.21
N GLN A 169 -5.81 4.22 -6.37
CA GLN A 169 -6.36 3.22 -5.47
C GLN A 169 -5.77 3.33 -4.07
N THR A 170 -4.44 3.44 -3.96
CA THR A 170 -3.75 3.65 -2.67
C THR A 170 -4.28 4.89 -1.94
N LYS A 171 -4.50 5.99 -2.67
CA LYS A 171 -5.14 7.20 -2.10
C LYS A 171 -6.56 6.90 -1.60
N ALA A 172 -7.34 6.10 -2.33
CA ALA A 172 -8.68 5.69 -1.91
C ALA A 172 -8.64 4.90 -0.59
N SER A 173 -7.71 3.95 -0.45
CA SER A 173 -7.52 3.15 0.77
C SER A 173 -7.09 4.00 1.96
N ILE A 174 -6.08 4.87 1.81
CA ILE A 174 -5.60 5.75 2.89
C ILE A 174 -6.70 6.72 3.35
N ILE A 175 -7.42 7.34 2.40
CA ILE A 175 -8.54 8.23 2.72
C ILE A 175 -9.68 7.45 3.40
N GLY A 176 -9.98 6.24 2.92
CA GLY A 176 -10.96 5.34 3.53
C GLY A 176 -10.59 5.01 4.98
N ALA A 177 -9.32 4.68 5.24
CA ALA A 177 -8.80 4.39 6.57
C ALA A 177 -8.95 5.59 7.51
N HIS A 178 -8.55 6.79 7.09
CA HIS A 178 -8.72 7.99 7.93
C HIS A 178 -10.19 8.34 8.20
N ARG A 179 -11.10 8.11 7.24
CA ARG A 179 -12.55 8.27 7.44
C ARG A 179 -13.09 7.27 8.45
N ALA A 180 -12.68 6.02 8.37
CA ALA A 180 -13.05 4.98 9.33
C ALA A 180 -12.56 5.31 10.75
N MET A 181 -11.28 5.71 10.89
CA MET A 181 -10.70 6.15 12.16
C MET A 181 -11.42 7.36 12.76
N THR A 182 -11.76 8.35 11.92
CA THR A 182 -12.52 9.53 12.35
C THR A 182 -13.91 9.14 12.86
N ALA A 183 -14.62 8.27 12.13
CA ALA A 183 -15.95 7.79 12.52
C ALA A 183 -15.91 6.95 13.81
N ALA A 184 -14.87 6.14 14.00
CA ALA A 184 -14.69 5.31 15.18
C ALA A 184 -14.13 6.08 16.40
N GLY A 185 -13.63 7.30 16.22
CA GLY A 185 -12.93 8.05 17.27
C GLY A 185 -11.62 7.38 17.73
N ARG A 186 -11.03 6.51 16.89
CA ARG A 186 -9.82 5.73 17.18
C ARG A 186 -8.84 5.88 16.03
N ARG A 187 -7.67 6.47 16.30
CA ARG A 187 -6.56 6.57 15.34
C ARG A 187 -5.51 5.52 15.65
N VAL A 188 -5.11 4.78 14.61
CA VAL A 188 -3.93 3.90 14.62
C VAL A 188 -3.01 4.33 13.48
N PRO A 189 -1.72 3.95 13.49
CA PRO A 189 -0.81 4.26 12.40
C PRO A 189 -1.30 3.69 11.06
N VAL A 190 -1.07 4.43 9.98
CA VAL A 190 -1.28 3.95 8.60
C VAL A 190 0.08 3.65 7.98
N ILE A 191 0.29 2.40 7.58
CA ILE A 191 1.46 1.94 6.82
C ILE A 191 1.04 1.87 5.35
N ALA A 192 1.76 2.57 4.47
CA ALA A 192 1.56 2.46 3.03
C ALA A 192 2.74 1.71 2.40
N SER A 193 2.47 0.50 1.90
CA SER A 193 3.44 -0.34 1.22
C SER A 193 3.07 -0.44 -0.26
N ILE A 194 3.93 0.10 -1.11
CA ILE A 194 3.75 0.02 -2.57
C ILE A 194 4.48 -1.21 -3.11
N THR A 195 3.99 -1.75 -4.22
CA THR A 195 4.71 -2.83 -4.92
C THR A 195 5.38 -2.28 -6.17
N VAL A 196 6.61 -2.73 -6.42
CA VAL A 196 7.41 -2.33 -7.58
C VAL A 196 7.73 -3.58 -8.39
N GLU A 197 7.41 -3.53 -9.67
CA GLU A 197 7.67 -4.61 -10.63
C GLU A 197 9.16 -4.66 -11.01
N THR A 198 9.56 -5.69 -11.74
CA THR A 198 10.93 -5.83 -12.26
C THR A 198 11.36 -4.71 -13.21
N THR A 199 10.41 -3.91 -13.69
CA THR A 199 10.65 -2.69 -14.49
C THR A 199 11.11 -1.50 -13.65
N GLY A 200 11.06 -1.58 -12.32
CA GLY A 200 11.43 -0.50 -11.40
C GLY A 200 10.33 0.53 -11.13
N THR A 201 9.08 0.23 -11.50
CA THR A 201 7.90 1.08 -11.24
C THR A 201 6.73 0.24 -10.72
N MET A 202 5.71 0.89 -10.14
CA MET A 202 4.42 0.22 -9.88
C MET A 202 3.77 -0.23 -11.20
N LEU A 203 2.71 -1.05 -11.15
CA LEU A 203 2.04 -1.61 -12.34
C LEU A 203 1.67 -0.56 -13.39
N LEU A 204 1.19 0.61 -12.95
CA LEU A 204 0.79 1.70 -13.85
C LEU A 204 1.94 2.66 -14.21
N GLY A 205 3.20 2.31 -13.92
CA GLY A 205 4.37 3.12 -14.27
C GLY A 205 4.75 4.19 -13.26
N THR A 206 4.13 4.21 -12.08
CA THR A 206 4.47 5.15 -11.00
C THR A 206 5.85 4.83 -10.43
N GLU A 207 6.75 5.81 -10.47
CA GLU A 207 8.04 5.71 -9.78
C GLU A 207 7.89 5.92 -8.26
N VAL A 208 8.86 5.45 -7.48
CA VAL A 208 8.84 5.54 -6.01
C VAL A 208 8.84 6.99 -5.51
N GLY A 209 9.52 7.91 -6.21
CA GLY A 209 9.48 9.33 -5.90
C GLY A 209 8.09 9.95 -6.07
N ALA A 210 7.39 9.60 -7.16
CA ALA A 210 6.00 10.00 -7.39
C ALA A 210 5.07 9.42 -6.33
N ALA A 211 5.25 8.15 -5.96
CA ALA A 211 4.50 7.51 -4.89
C ALA A 211 4.69 8.23 -3.56
N LEU A 212 5.92 8.51 -3.16
CA LEU A 212 6.22 9.24 -1.93
C LEU A 212 5.57 10.63 -1.92
N ALA A 213 5.74 11.39 -3.02
CA ALA A 213 5.20 12.74 -3.14
C ALA A 213 3.65 12.78 -3.06
N ALA A 214 2.97 11.75 -3.59
CA ALA A 214 1.51 11.71 -3.57
C ALA A 214 0.92 11.09 -2.29
N LEU A 215 1.64 10.21 -1.59
CA LEU A 215 1.11 9.43 -0.47
C LEU A 215 1.54 9.97 0.89
N GLU A 216 2.79 10.43 1.06
CA GLU A 216 3.27 10.97 2.36
C GLU A 216 2.37 12.11 2.89
N PRO A 217 1.95 13.09 2.07
CA PRO A 217 1.09 14.19 2.53
C PRO A 217 -0.31 13.77 2.97
N LEU A 218 -0.75 12.54 2.65
CA LEU A 218 -2.05 12.04 3.08
C LEU A 218 -2.09 11.60 4.55
N GLY A 219 -0.95 11.66 5.25
CA GLY A 219 -0.88 11.36 6.68
C GLY A 219 -0.57 9.90 7.00
N VAL A 220 0.15 9.21 6.11
CA VAL A 220 0.75 7.91 6.41
C VAL A 220 1.83 8.07 7.49
N ASP A 221 1.97 7.05 8.34
CA ASP A 221 2.89 7.05 9.48
C ASP A 221 4.13 6.17 9.22
N VAL A 222 4.09 5.29 8.21
CA VAL A 222 5.20 4.46 7.71
C VAL A 222 5.03 4.29 6.20
N ILE A 223 6.12 4.28 5.44
CA ILE A 223 6.09 3.98 3.99
C ILE A 223 7.09 2.88 3.64
N GLY A 224 6.76 2.00 2.70
CA GLY A 224 7.65 0.90 2.37
C GLY A 224 7.32 0.17 1.07
N LEU A 225 7.94 -1.00 0.95
CA LEU A 225 7.83 -1.89 -0.21
C LEU A 225 7.46 -3.30 0.23
N ASN A 226 6.57 -3.95 -0.49
CA ASN A 226 6.31 -5.37 -0.30
C ASN A 226 5.92 -6.05 -1.61
N CYS A 227 6.08 -7.38 -1.66
CA CYS A 227 5.68 -8.23 -2.78
C CYS A 227 6.36 -7.89 -4.13
N ALA A 228 5.88 -8.55 -5.20
CA ALA A 228 6.34 -8.58 -6.60
C ALA A 228 7.80 -9.01 -6.83
N THR A 229 8.73 -8.47 -6.07
CA THR A 229 10.17 -8.63 -6.24
C THR A 229 10.86 -9.12 -4.97
N GLY A 230 12.12 -9.53 -5.11
CA GLY A 230 12.97 -9.92 -3.99
C GLY A 230 13.72 -8.72 -3.40
N PRO A 231 14.57 -8.96 -2.38
CA PRO A 231 15.38 -7.91 -1.80
C PRO A 231 16.27 -7.18 -2.82
N ALA A 232 16.84 -7.91 -3.79
CA ALA A 232 17.80 -7.35 -4.75
C ALA A 232 17.21 -6.18 -5.55
N GLU A 233 15.98 -6.32 -6.05
CA GLU A 233 15.29 -5.31 -6.83
C GLU A 233 14.82 -4.13 -5.97
N MET A 234 14.49 -4.35 -4.69
CA MET A 234 14.00 -3.31 -3.78
C MET A 234 15.07 -2.35 -3.28
N SER A 235 16.36 -2.72 -3.33
CA SER A 235 17.45 -1.99 -2.70
C SER A 235 17.55 -0.52 -3.15
N GLU A 236 17.49 -0.26 -4.46
CA GLU A 236 17.59 1.10 -5.00
C GLU A 236 16.38 1.97 -4.62
N HIS A 237 15.19 1.38 -4.62
CA HIS A 237 13.96 2.03 -4.19
C HIS A 237 13.97 2.38 -2.70
N LEU A 238 14.47 1.48 -1.85
CA LEU A 238 14.68 1.76 -0.43
C LEU A 238 15.73 2.84 -0.21
N ARG A 239 16.80 2.86 -1.01
CA ARG A 239 17.81 3.93 -0.96
C ARG A 239 17.16 5.29 -1.21
N GLN A 240 16.33 5.42 -2.26
CA GLN A 240 15.60 6.65 -2.55
C GLN A 240 14.67 7.05 -1.39
N LEU A 241 13.84 6.12 -0.89
CA LEU A 241 12.95 6.37 0.25
C LEU A 241 13.74 6.78 1.51
N SER A 242 14.88 6.16 1.78
CA SER A 242 15.70 6.47 2.96
C SER A 242 16.22 7.90 2.97
N GLN A 243 16.42 8.49 1.79
CA GLN A 243 16.91 9.84 1.60
C GLN A 243 15.79 10.89 1.64
N GLN A 244 14.53 10.52 1.35
CA GLN A 244 13.45 11.50 1.13
C GLN A 244 12.30 11.37 2.14
N ALA A 245 11.91 10.16 2.54
CA ALA A 245 10.75 9.92 3.40
C ALA A 245 11.01 10.39 4.84
N ARG A 246 10.11 11.22 5.36
CA ARG A 246 10.14 11.75 6.73
C ARG A 246 9.65 10.73 7.75
N VAL A 247 8.83 9.78 7.31
CA VAL A 247 8.28 8.69 8.12
C VAL A 247 9.20 7.47 8.13
N PRO A 248 9.14 6.59 9.15
CA PRO A 248 9.83 5.29 9.17
C PRO A 248 9.60 4.47 7.89
N LEU A 249 10.55 3.58 7.61
CA LEU A 249 10.51 2.69 6.45
C LEU A 249 10.12 1.26 6.84
N SER A 250 9.37 0.60 5.97
CA SER A 250 9.10 -0.84 6.01
C SER A 250 9.59 -1.56 4.75
N VAL A 251 9.91 -2.85 4.86
CA VAL A 251 10.12 -3.72 3.69
C VAL A 251 9.72 -5.17 3.98
N MET A 252 8.96 -5.78 3.08
CA MET A 252 8.48 -7.17 3.18
C MET A 252 8.55 -7.83 1.79
N PRO A 253 9.76 -8.18 1.30
CA PRO A 253 9.95 -8.71 -0.04
C PRO A 253 9.43 -10.15 -0.14
N ASN A 254 9.25 -10.63 -1.38
CA ASN A 254 9.11 -12.06 -1.61
C ASN A 254 10.40 -12.80 -1.26
N ALA A 255 10.32 -14.11 -1.04
CA ALA A 255 11.47 -15.00 -0.93
C ALA A 255 12.13 -15.23 -2.32
N GLY A 256 12.52 -14.15 -3.00
CA GLY A 256 13.00 -14.13 -4.37
C GLY A 256 11.89 -13.97 -5.40
N LEU A 257 12.26 -13.92 -6.68
CA LEU A 257 11.29 -13.89 -7.77
C LEU A 257 10.61 -15.26 -7.90
N PRO A 258 9.29 -15.31 -8.17
CA PRO A 258 8.57 -16.57 -8.31
C PRO A 258 9.05 -17.33 -9.56
N GLU A 259 9.41 -18.60 -9.38
CA GLU A 259 9.71 -19.54 -10.44
C GLU A 259 8.52 -20.47 -10.66
N LEU A 260 7.91 -20.44 -11.85
CA LEU A 260 6.76 -21.29 -12.16
C LEU A 260 7.22 -22.74 -12.37
N GLY A 261 6.86 -23.60 -11.43
CA GLY A 261 7.07 -25.04 -11.47
C GLY A 261 5.79 -25.82 -11.78
N PRO A 262 5.90 -27.17 -11.88
CA PRO A 262 4.76 -28.05 -12.15
C PRO A 262 3.70 -28.05 -11.04
N ASN A 263 4.06 -27.60 -9.83
CA ASN A 263 3.18 -27.56 -8.66
C ASN A 263 2.84 -26.12 -8.22
N GLY A 264 2.99 -25.15 -9.13
CA GLY A 264 2.79 -23.72 -8.83
C GLY A 264 4.10 -22.95 -8.67
N ALA A 265 4.01 -21.75 -8.11
CA ALA A 265 5.16 -20.87 -7.92
C ALA A 265 6.06 -21.33 -6.77
N VAL A 266 7.37 -21.43 -7.04
CA VAL A 266 8.42 -21.70 -6.06
C VAL A 266 9.25 -20.45 -5.85
N TYR A 267 9.65 -20.19 -4.61
CA TYR A 267 10.43 -19.03 -4.23
C TYR A 267 11.84 -19.48 -3.81
N PRO A 268 12.90 -19.09 -4.54
CA PRO A 268 14.22 -19.69 -4.40
C PRO A 268 15.09 -19.12 -3.27
N LEU A 269 14.76 -17.94 -2.73
CA LEU A 269 15.56 -17.31 -1.69
C LEU A 269 15.30 -18.01 -0.35
N GLY A 270 16.34 -18.64 0.20
CA GLY A 270 16.25 -19.30 1.50
C GLY A 270 16.23 -18.34 2.70
N PRO A 271 15.96 -18.87 3.90
CA PRO A 271 15.93 -18.13 5.17
C PRO A 271 17.15 -17.25 5.43
N GLU A 272 18.35 -17.80 5.27
CA GLU A 272 19.62 -17.10 5.52
C GLU A 272 19.78 -15.90 4.58
N GLY A 273 19.52 -16.10 3.28
CA GLY A 273 19.64 -15.06 2.28
C GLY A 273 18.65 -13.91 2.49
N LEU A 274 17.41 -14.22 2.91
CA LEU A 274 16.43 -13.20 3.26
C LEU A 274 16.86 -12.42 4.51
N ALA A 275 17.28 -13.12 5.58
CA ALA A 275 17.72 -12.50 6.83
C ALA A 275 18.93 -11.58 6.64
N ASP A 276 19.91 -12.01 5.84
CA ASP A 276 21.11 -11.23 5.51
C ASP A 276 20.76 -9.95 4.75
N ALA A 277 19.92 -10.06 3.71
CA ALA A 277 19.51 -8.92 2.90
C ALA A 277 18.76 -7.87 3.73
N LEU A 278 17.79 -8.31 4.54
CA LEU A 278 16.99 -7.42 5.39
C LEU A 278 17.83 -6.79 6.51
N SER A 279 18.77 -7.54 7.09
CA SER A 279 19.75 -6.99 8.03
C SER A 279 20.62 -5.91 7.38
N GLY A 280 20.97 -6.07 6.10
CA GLY A 280 21.62 -5.05 5.28
C GLY A 280 20.77 -3.77 5.20
N PHE A 281 19.49 -3.88 4.84
CA PHE A 281 18.59 -2.72 4.72
C PHE A 281 18.39 -1.97 6.04
N VAL A 282 18.33 -2.68 7.17
CA VAL A 282 18.30 -2.04 8.51
C VAL A 282 19.55 -1.18 8.72
N ARG A 283 20.74 -1.72 8.41
CA ARG A 283 22.03 -1.05 8.63
C ARG A 283 22.30 0.08 7.64
N GLU A 284 21.87 -0.06 6.39
CA GLU A 284 22.20 0.88 5.30
C GLU A 284 21.16 1.97 5.13
N PHE A 285 19.89 1.58 5.13
CA PHE A 285 18.74 2.42 4.79
C PHE A 285 17.88 2.77 6.00
N GLY A 286 18.17 2.25 7.19
CA GLY A 286 17.42 2.59 8.41
C GLY A 286 15.97 2.11 8.38
N VAL A 287 15.74 0.93 7.79
CA VAL A 287 14.43 0.28 7.80
C VAL A 287 14.06 -0.15 9.22
N GLY A 288 12.84 0.20 9.65
CA GLY A 288 12.35 -0.04 11.01
C GLY A 288 11.45 -1.27 11.13
N LEU A 289 10.68 -1.56 10.09
CA LEU A 289 9.83 -2.75 10.00
C LEU A 289 10.32 -3.66 8.88
N VAL A 290 10.62 -4.91 9.21
CA VAL A 290 11.06 -5.92 8.25
C VAL A 290 10.19 -7.15 8.38
N GLY A 291 9.93 -7.86 7.29
CA GLY A 291 9.18 -9.11 7.30
C GLY A 291 9.34 -9.80 5.95
N GLY A 292 8.40 -10.65 5.58
CA GLY A 292 8.38 -11.23 4.25
C GLY A 292 6.97 -11.37 3.68
N CYS A 293 6.91 -11.53 2.37
CA CYS A 293 5.67 -11.73 1.64
C CYS A 293 5.65 -13.15 1.05
N CYS A 294 5.33 -13.31 -0.23
CA CYS A 294 5.14 -14.63 -0.84
C CYS A 294 6.41 -15.49 -0.75
N GLY A 295 6.21 -16.75 -0.31
CA GLY A 295 7.28 -17.73 -0.12
C GLY A 295 8.00 -17.66 1.24
N THR A 296 7.71 -16.65 2.07
CA THR A 296 8.30 -16.53 3.41
C THR A 296 7.58 -17.43 4.41
N THR A 297 8.34 -18.32 5.06
CA THR A 297 7.85 -19.30 6.04
C THR A 297 8.27 -18.96 7.47
N ASP A 298 7.78 -19.71 8.46
CA ASP A 298 8.20 -19.60 9.86
C ASP A 298 9.73 -19.63 10.02
N GLU A 299 10.42 -20.50 9.26
CA GLU A 299 11.88 -20.60 9.33
C GLU A 299 12.59 -19.35 8.81
N HIS A 300 12.03 -18.67 7.80
CA HIS A 300 12.54 -17.38 7.35
C HIS A 300 12.39 -16.32 8.44
N ILE A 301 11.23 -16.25 9.08
CA ILE A 301 10.95 -15.30 10.16
C ILE A 301 11.83 -15.57 11.38
N ARG A 302 12.10 -16.85 11.70
CA ARG A 302 13.00 -17.23 12.79
C ARG A 302 14.42 -16.72 12.56
N GLN A 303 14.99 -16.98 11.39
CA GLN A 303 16.34 -16.51 11.07
C GLN A 303 16.40 -14.99 10.97
N LEU A 304 15.37 -14.35 10.42
CA LEU A 304 15.27 -12.88 10.38
C LEU A 304 15.25 -12.28 11.79
N ALA A 305 14.40 -12.81 12.68
CA ALA A 305 14.29 -12.33 14.06
C ALA A 305 15.60 -12.48 14.84
N GLU A 306 16.32 -13.60 14.65
CA GLU A 306 17.65 -13.80 15.24
C GLU A 306 18.69 -12.81 14.68
N ALA A 307 18.70 -12.60 13.35
CA ALA A 307 19.67 -11.74 12.69
C ALA A 307 19.53 -10.25 13.05
N VAL A 308 18.30 -9.79 13.34
CA VAL A 308 18.02 -8.38 13.65
C VAL A 308 17.85 -8.08 15.15
N ALA A 309 17.91 -9.08 16.03
CA ALA A 309 17.61 -8.93 17.46
C ALA A 309 18.42 -7.81 18.15
N ASP A 310 19.71 -7.71 17.82
CA ASP A 310 20.63 -6.71 18.38
C ASP A 310 20.82 -5.49 17.47
N LEU A 311 20.12 -5.43 16.33
CA LEU A 311 20.21 -4.32 15.40
C LEU A 311 19.28 -3.18 15.81
N ARG A 312 19.71 -1.97 15.47
CA ARG A 312 18.87 -0.78 15.48
C ARG A 312 18.83 -0.19 14.08
N PRO A 313 17.67 0.34 13.63
CA PRO A 313 17.60 1.07 12.37
C PRO A 313 18.63 2.21 12.37
N LYS A 314 19.42 2.31 11.30
CA LYS A 314 20.33 3.44 11.10
C LYS A 314 19.55 4.76 11.20
N PRO A 315 20.02 5.75 11.99
CA PRO A 315 19.44 7.08 12.00
C PRO A 315 19.45 7.71 10.59
N ARG A 316 18.34 8.33 10.19
CA ARG A 316 18.18 8.97 8.88
C ARG A 316 18.07 10.49 9.03
N ASP A 317 18.59 11.21 8.03
CA ASP A 317 18.44 12.67 7.84
C ASP A 317 17.71 12.91 6.51
N PRO A 318 16.38 12.67 6.45
CA PRO A 318 15.65 12.77 5.19
C PRO A 318 15.62 14.22 4.70
N ARG A 319 15.88 14.39 3.40
CA ARG A 319 15.85 15.66 2.66
C ARG A 319 14.76 15.58 1.59
N PRO A 320 13.49 15.67 1.99
CA PRO A 320 12.36 15.65 1.08
C PRO A 320 12.43 16.85 0.14
N GLU A 321 12.30 16.60 -1.15
CA GLU A 321 12.24 17.65 -2.16
C GLU A 321 10.79 18.11 -2.34
N PRO A 322 10.48 19.39 -2.12
CA PRO A 322 9.12 19.90 -2.33
C PRO A 322 8.72 19.81 -3.81
N GLY A 323 7.55 19.23 -4.10
CA GLY A 323 7.06 19.07 -5.45
C GLY A 323 5.61 18.57 -5.52
N VAL A 324 5.19 18.23 -6.74
CA VAL A 324 3.93 17.56 -7.05
C VAL A 324 4.22 16.28 -7.83
N SER A 325 3.24 15.40 -8.01
CA SER A 325 3.40 14.21 -8.84
C SER A 325 2.22 14.00 -9.78
N SER A 326 2.48 13.38 -10.93
CA SER A 326 1.47 12.74 -11.77
C SER A 326 1.30 11.27 -11.38
N LEU A 327 0.63 10.48 -12.24
CA LEU A 327 0.65 9.02 -12.14
C LEU A 327 2.07 8.46 -12.27
N TYR A 328 2.95 9.05 -13.08
CA TYR A 328 4.24 8.47 -13.41
C TYR A 328 5.40 9.02 -12.58
N GLN A 329 5.52 10.34 -12.46
CA GLN A 329 6.74 11.00 -11.99
C GLN A 329 6.48 12.12 -10.97
N ALA A 330 7.48 12.42 -10.16
CA ALA A 330 7.51 13.61 -9.31
C ALA A 330 8.16 14.80 -10.05
N VAL A 331 7.59 15.99 -9.89
CA VAL A 331 8.10 17.26 -10.40
C VAL A 331 8.44 18.16 -9.21
N PRO A 332 9.73 18.38 -8.92
CA PRO A 332 10.17 19.35 -7.92
C PRO A 332 9.71 20.77 -8.22
N PHE A 333 9.48 21.59 -7.20
CA PHE A 333 9.20 23.02 -7.43
C PHE A 333 10.46 23.79 -7.83
N ALA A 334 11.62 23.40 -7.29
CA ALA A 334 12.90 23.95 -7.68
C ALA A 334 13.37 23.25 -8.97
N GLN A 335 13.55 24.02 -10.04
CA GLN A 335 14.03 23.50 -11.33
C GLN A 335 15.51 23.86 -11.50
N ASP A 336 16.32 22.89 -11.90
CA ASP A 336 17.74 23.16 -12.17
C ASP A 336 17.88 24.03 -13.42
N ALA A 337 18.67 25.09 -13.31
CA ALA A 337 18.91 26.09 -14.36
C ALA A 337 17.65 26.67 -15.05
N SER A 338 16.47 26.60 -14.42
CA SER A 338 15.20 27.04 -15.00
C SER A 338 14.19 27.49 -13.92
N VAL A 339 12.97 27.79 -14.34
CA VAL A 339 11.81 28.07 -13.47
C VAL A 339 10.74 27.00 -13.69
N LEU A 340 9.88 26.81 -12.69
CA LEU A 340 8.71 25.95 -12.83
C LEU A 340 7.70 26.57 -13.82
N VAL A 341 7.68 26.03 -15.04
CA VAL A 341 6.73 26.40 -16.09
C VAL A 341 5.40 25.64 -15.93
N ILE A 342 4.30 26.38 -15.83
CA ILE A 342 2.93 25.86 -15.80
C ILE A 342 2.22 26.28 -17.10
N GLY A 343 1.76 25.30 -17.89
CA GLY A 343 1.04 25.55 -19.14
C GLY A 343 -0.39 26.05 -18.89
N GLU A 344 -0.72 27.24 -19.42
CA GLU A 344 -2.01 27.92 -19.24
C GLU A 344 -3.07 27.63 -20.31
N ARG A 345 -2.72 26.98 -21.42
CA ARG A 345 -3.59 26.85 -22.62
C ARG A 345 -4.77 25.90 -22.43
N THR A 346 -4.77 25.07 -21.40
CA THR A 346 -5.84 24.14 -21.00
C THR A 346 -6.90 24.86 -20.14
N ASN A 347 -7.33 26.02 -20.62
CA ASN A 347 -8.19 26.96 -19.88
C ASN A 347 -9.34 27.46 -20.78
N ALA A 348 -10.59 27.14 -20.42
CA ALA A 348 -11.78 27.51 -21.18
C ALA A 348 -12.01 29.03 -21.27
N ASN A 349 -11.46 29.81 -20.33
CA ASN A 349 -11.56 31.27 -20.33
C ASN A 349 -10.39 31.92 -21.07
N GLY A 350 -9.19 31.37 -20.93
CA GLY A 350 -7.94 31.92 -21.49
C GLY A 350 -7.61 31.47 -22.92
N SER A 351 -8.09 30.30 -23.36
CA SER A 351 -7.72 29.68 -24.64
C SER A 351 -8.94 29.44 -25.52
N LYS A 352 -9.02 30.19 -26.64
CA LYS A 352 -10.11 30.03 -27.61
C LYS A 352 -10.16 28.61 -28.18
N ALA A 353 -9.01 28.05 -28.55
CA ALA A 353 -8.93 26.71 -29.13
C ALA A 353 -9.38 25.62 -28.14
N PHE A 354 -8.94 25.71 -26.89
CA PHE A 354 -9.35 24.75 -25.86
C PHE A 354 -10.83 24.88 -25.54
N ARG A 355 -11.34 26.11 -25.40
CA ARG A 355 -12.77 26.37 -25.18
C ARG A 355 -13.63 25.77 -26.27
N GLU A 356 -13.32 26.02 -27.54
CA GLU A 356 -14.08 25.49 -28.68
C GLU A 356 -14.06 23.96 -28.68
N ALA A 357 -12.88 23.35 -28.51
CA ALA A 357 -12.75 21.90 -28.43
C ALA A 357 -13.58 21.29 -27.29
N MET A 358 -13.48 21.86 -26.07
CA MET A 358 -14.21 21.40 -24.89
C MET A 358 -15.72 21.56 -25.06
N LEU A 359 -16.19 22.72 -25.56
CA LEU A 359 -17.62 22.99 -25.76
C LEU A 359 -18.23 22.04 -26.79
N GLU A 360 -17.49 21.71 -27.85
CA GLU A 360 -17.89 20.80 -28.92
C GLU A 360 -17.71 19.31 -28.56
N GLY A 361 -17.16 19.00 -27.38
CA GLY A 361 -16.89 17.62 -26.94
C GLY A 361 -15.73 16.93 -27.66
N ARG A 362 -14.83 17.70 -28.30
CA ARG A 362 -13.61 17.21 -28.95
C ARG A 362 -12.50 16.98 -27.91
N ILE A 363 -12.65 15.90 -27.13
CA ILE A 363 -11.75 15.57 -26.01
C ILE A 363 -10.31 15.31 -26.48
N ASP A 364 -10.13 14.63 -27.60
CA ASP A 364 -8.79 14.35 -28.14
C ASP A 364 -8.03 15.63 -28.48
N ASP A 365 -8.73 16.65 -28.99
CA ASP A 365 -8.13 17.96 -29.27
C ASP A 365 -7.73 18.67 -27.97
N CYS A 366 -8.52 18.52 -26.90
CA CYS A 366 -8.16 19.04 -25.57
C CYS A 366 -6.89 18.36 -25.05
N VAL A 367 -6.75 17.05 -25.21
CA VAL A 367 -5.56 16.28 -24.83
C VAL A 367 -4.35 16.67 -25.68
N GLU A 368 -4.50 16.90 -26.98
CA GLU A 368 -3.39 17.34 -27.81
C GLU A 368 -2.93 18.77 -27.49
N ILE A 369 -3.82 19.66 -27.09
CA ILE A 369 -3.45 20.98 -26.54
C ILE A 369 -2.63 20.83 -25.26
N ALA A 370 -3.04 19.92 -24.36
CA ALA A 370 -2.30 19.59 -23.15
C ALA A 370 -0.88 19.07 -23.47
N LYS A 371 -0.78 18.03 -24.29
CA LYS A 371 0.52 17.45 -24.70
C LYS A 371 1.42 18.43 -25.43
N ALA A 372 0.86 19.32 -26.25
CA ALA A 372 1.64 20.36 -26.92
C ALA A 372 2.37 21.26 -25.92
N GLN A 373 1.74 21.59 -24.78
CA GLN A 373 2.37 22.39 -23.72
C GLN A 373 3.55 21.65 -23.09
N THR A 374 3.41 20.36 -22.82
CA THR A 374 4.51 19.55 -22.30
C THR A 374 5.67 19.47 -23.30
N ARG A 375 5.38 19.29 -24.60
CA ARG A 375 6.39 19.33 -25.67
C ARG A 375 7.09 20.69 -25.77
N ASP A 376 6.37 21.78 -25.48
CA ASP A 376 6.90 23.15 -25.46
C ASP A 376 7.68 23.46 -24.16
N GLY A 377 7.80 22.50 -23.23
CA GLY A 377 8.60 22.62 -22.01
C GLY A 377 7.81 22.98 -20.74
N ALA A 378 6.48 22.85 -20.74
CA ALA A 378 5.70 22.96 -19.52
C ALA A 378 5.94 21.73 -18.62
N HIS A 379 6.24 21.97 -17.34
CA HIS A 379 6.40 20.91 -16.34
C HIS A 379 5.05 20.50 -15.77
N LEU A 380 4.15 21.47 -15.60
CA LEU A 380 2.80 21.28 -15.08
C LEU A 380 1.77 21.86 -16.05
N LEU A 381 0.52 21.45 -15.92
CA LEU A 381 -0.61 21.96 -16.70
C LEU A 381 -1.65 22.56 -15.75
N ASP A 382 -2.08 23.79 -16.04
CA ASP A 382 -3.28 24.38 -15.43
C ASP A 382 -4.51 23.85 -16.16
N LEU A 383 -5.51 23.33 -15.44
CA LEU A 383 -6.77 22.87 -16.04
C LEU A 383 -7.93 23.70 -15.51
N CYS A 384 -8.51 24.52 -16.38
CA CYS A 384 -9.70 25.32 -16.07
C CYS A 384 -10.82 25.00 -17.07
N VAL A 385 -11.86 24.33 -16.59
CA VAL A 385 -13.04 23.93 -17.39
C VAL A 385 -14.25 24.84 -17.19
N ASP A 386 -14.13 25.85 -16.32
CA ASP A 386 -15.24 26.70 -15.91
C ASP A 386 -15.78 27.52 -17.09
N TYR A 387 -17.01 27.21 -17.50
CA TYR A 387 -17.72 27.93 -18.55
C TYR A 387 -19.22 27.98 -18.27
N VAL A 388 -19.83 29.14 -18.51
CA VAL A 388 -21.27 29.36 -18.25
C VAL A 388 -22.12 28.40 -19.07
N GLY A 389 -23.04 27.71 -18.41
CA GLY A 389 -23.98 26.78 -19.05
C GLY A 389 -23.48 25.34 -19.20
N ARG A 390 -22.32 25.00 -18.64
CA ARG A 390 -21.81 23.62 -18.57
C ARG A 390 -21.83 23.06 -17.16
N ASP A 391 -21.79 21.72 -17.09
CA ASP A 391 -21.51 21.00 -15.85
C ASP A 391 -19.98 20.88 -15.67
N GLY A 392 -19.41 21.85 -14.96
CA GLY A 392 -17.96 21.88 -14.71
C GLY A 392 -17.45 20.68 -13.91
N ALA A 393 -18.28 20.02 -13.10
CA ALA A 393 -17.86 18.83 -12.37
C ALA A 393 -17.69 17.63 -13.31
N ALA A 394 -18.63 17.46 -14.26
CA ALA A 394 -18.53 16.44 -15.29
C ALA A 394 -17.33 16.69 -16.22
N ASP A 395 -17.14 17.94 -16.68
CA ASP A 395 -16.02 18.29 -17.55
C ASP A 395 -14.66 18.12 -16.86
N MET A 396 -14.57 18.51 -15.58
CA MET A 396 -13.35 18.33 -14.79
C MET A 396 -13.04 16.83 -14.61
N ALA A 397 -14.03 16.01 -14.28
CA ALA A 397 -13.84 14.56 -14.13
C ALA A 397 -13.34 13.92 -15.44
N GLU A 398 -13.94 14.30 -16.58
CA GLU A 398 -13.58 13.76 -17.89
C GLU A 398 -12.15 14.15 -18.32
N LEU A 399 -11.81 15.44 -18.18
CA LEU A 399 -10.52 15.97 -18.63
C LEU A 399 -9.39 15.64 -17.64
N ALA A 400 -9.58 15.85 -16.34
CA ALA A 400 -8.53 15.57 -15.35
C ALA A 400 -8.08 14.10 -15.41
N THR A 401 -9.02 13.16 -15.59
CA THR A 401 -8.70 11.73 -15.71
C THR A 401 -7.78 11.43 -16.90
N ARG A 402 -7.91 12.16 -18.02
CA ARG A 402 -7.08 11.98 -19.22
C ARG A 402 -5.77 12.74 -19.19
N LEU A 403 -5.72 13.84 -18.45
CA LEU A 403 -4.55 14.71 -18.34
C LEU A 403 -3.60 14.27 -17.21
N ALA A 404 -4.10 13.53 -16.21
CA ALA A 404 -3.34 13.10 -15.04
C ALA A 404 -2.42 11.88 -15.28
N THR A 405 -2.22 11.48 -16.54
CA THR A 405 -1.26 10.45 -16.94
C THR A 405 0.14 11.04 -16.93
#